data_AF-A0AAN7YBR7-F1
#
_entry.id   AF-A0AAN7YBR7-F1
#
_cell.length_a   1.000
_cell.length_b   1.000
_cell.length_c   1.000
_cell.angle_alpha   90.00
_cell.angle_beta   90.00
_cell.angle_gamma   90.00
#
_symmetry.space_group_name_H-M   'P 1'
#
loop_
_entity.id
_entity.type
_entity.pdbx_description
1 polymer ?
#
loop_
_entity_poly.entity_id
_entity_poly.type
_entity_poly.pdbx_seq_one_letter_code
_entity_poly.pdbx_strand_id
1 'polypeptide(L)'
;MLITKERCVFQAEARLAAKRAARAEARDIRMKELERQQKEMSDDEEKMSVGSRGSLRVEDRPDRDLLDKGSRTASTLSAATLASLGGASSRRGSCDTSVSVETEASIRDIKDSLQEVEERYRKAMVSNAQLQNQKSSMMFQVENLKEELSDMEEELWEEKRRRQDNNKELERQRQAVSVLQFQFREREETLRRSEALLTEVSELRLRSSSDSKEVSDLQEVLQWKDQKISALERQIEISDIVRIERDRLRDEVARQRDLLKEHGVVVSPELPINGETGQEDDVTADSASRLAEEPSHGGRVSMLELRLKKLFEEREGLRDQVRLLKSELDQRSSSGSEGLQNGLDPHLLDLQRDANRQISDLKFKLVKSEQEVTTLEQNVIRLDGQVSRYKGASENAEKIEDELKVEKRKLQRELRCALDRVDELEVNNSHLLKRLDKMKANRSALLNQQ
;
A
#
# COMPACT_ATOMS: atom_id res chain seq x y z
N MET A 1 22.88 24.35 14.41
CA MET A 1 21.96 24.46 15.57
C MET A 1 21.44 23.11 16.08
N LEU A 2 21.14 22.13 15.21
CA LEU A 2 20.73 20.77 15.63
C LEU A 2 21.89 19.98 16.28
N ILE A 3 23.07 19.96 15.64
CA ILE A 3 24.28 19.28 16.15
C ILE A 3 24.69 19.79 17.54
N THR A 4 24.52 21.08 17.80
CA THR A 4 24.83 21.70 19.11
C THR A 4 23.81 21.33 20.20
N LYS A 5 22.54 21.10 19.84
CA LYS A 5 21.51 20.67 20.79
C LYS A 5 21.70 19.20 21.17
N GLU A 6 21.95 18.32 20.21
CA GLU A 6 22.21 16.89 20.47
C GLU A 6 23.45 16.71 21.35
N ARG A 7 24.52 17.46 21.09
CA ARG A 7 25.73 17.43 21.92
C ARG A 7 25.47 17.89 23.37
N CYS A 8 24.64 18.90 23.56
CA CYS A 8 24.24 19.36 24.90
C CYS A 8 23.37 18.33 25.64
N VAL A 9 22.46 17.65 24.95
CA VAL A 9 21.61 16.59 25.55
C VAL A 9 22.47 15.40 25.96
N PHE A 10 23.33 14.91 25.07
CA PHE A 10 24.25 13.81 25.38
C PHE A 10 25.17 14.13 26.55
N GLN A 11 25.69 15.37 26.61
CA GLN A 11 26.53 15.82 27.72
C GLN A 11 25.77 15.97 29.04
N ALA A 12 24.47 16.30 28.99
CA ALA A 12 23.62 16.34 30.17
C ALA A 12 23.29 14.93 30.69
N GLU A 13 22.94 14.00 29.79
CA GLU A 13 22.69 12.59 30.12
C GLU A 13 23.93 11.92 30.71
N ALA A 14 25.11 12.13 30.13
CA ALA A 14 26.37 11.60 30.66
C ALA A 14 26.69 12.13 32.07
N ARG A 15 26.37 13.40 32.36
CA ARG A 15 26.53 13.99 33.69
C ARG A 15 25.54 13.43 34.69
N LEU A 16 24.31 13.14 34.27
CA LEU A 16 23.29 12.52 35.10
C LEU A 16 23.68 11.09 35.46
N ALA A 17 24.10 10.31 34.46
CA ALA A 17 24.59 8.95 34.63
C ALA A 17 25.80 8.88 35.58
N ALA A 18 26.75 9.81 35.45
CA ALA A 18 27.88 9.91 36.37
C ALA A 18 27.45 10.21 37.81
N LYS A 19 26.42 11.07 38.00
CA LYS A 19 25.86 11.32 39.34
C LYS A 19 25.16 10.08 39.92
N ARG A 20 24.39 9.34 39.11
CA ARG A 20 23.76 8.08 39.53
C ARG A 20 24.80 7.03 39.93
N ALA A 21 25.88 6.90 39.15
CA ALA A 21 26.99 5.99 39.46
C ALA A 21 27.70 6.38 40.77
N ALA A 22 27.99 7.66 40.98
CA ALA A 22 28.63 8.14 42.21
C ALA A 22 27.77 7.92 43.45
N ARG A 23 26.44 8.08 43.34
CA ARG A 23 25.50 7.73 44.43
C ARG A 23 25.51 6.24 44.72
N ALA A 24 25.47 5.40 43.69
CA ALA A 24 25.54 3.94 43.86
C ALA A 24 26.84 3.48 44.53
N GLU A 25 27.98 4.07 44.15
CA GLU A 25 29.27 3.79 44.80
C GLU A 25 29.29 4.25 46.26
N ALA A 26 28.73 5.42 46.57
CA ALA A 26 28.59 5.90 47.95
C ALA A 26 27.71 4.98 48.81
N ARG A 27 26.63 4.42 48.26
CA ARG A 27 25.80 3.39 48.94
C ARG A 27 26.61 2.14 49.25
N ASP A 28 27.40 1.65 48.29
CA ASP A 28 28.21 0.42 48.43
C ASP A 28 29.32 0.59 49.48
N ILE A 29 30.01 1.73 49.48
CA ILE A 29 31.04 2.06 50.49
C ILE A 29 30.42 2.11 51.90
N ARG A 30 29.25 2.76 52.02
CA ARG A 30 28.58 2.92 53.32
C ARG A 30 27.98 1.60 53.83
N MET A 31 27.51 0.72 52.95
CA MET A 31 27.11 -0.65 53.30
C MET A 31 28.26 -1.46 53.88
N LYS A 32 29.41 -1.43 53.22
CA LYS A 32 30.60 -2.17 53.66
C LYS A 32 31.11 -1.69 55.03
N GLU A 33 31.04 -0.39 55.30
CA GLU A 33 31.42 0.16 56.61
C GLU A 33 30.44 -0.26 57.72
N LEU A 34 29.14 -0.36 57.43
CA LEU A 34 28.16 -0.86 58.39
C LEU A 34 28.34 -2.36 58.68
N GLU A 35 28.65 -3.17 57.66
CA GLU A 35 28.99 -4.59 57.85
C GLU A 35 30.27 -4.74 58.70
N ARG A 36 31.27 -3.87 58.49
CA ARG A 36 32.50 -3.84 59.27
C ARG A 36 32.20 -3.53 60.75
N GLN A 37 31.38 -2.51 61.02
CA GLN A 37 30.97 -2.15 62.38
C GLN A 37 30.14 -3.25 63.06
N GLN A 38 29.27 -3.94 62.33
CA GLN A 38 28.54 -5.10 62.87
C GLN A 38 29.47 -6.24 63.26
N LYS A 39 30.51 -6.50 62.45
CA LYS A 39 31.50 -7.54 62.72
C LYS A 39 32.36 -7.22 63.94
N GLU A 40 32.84 -5.97 64.06
CA GLU A 40 33.63 -5.53 65.22
C GLU A 40 32.85 -5.63 66.54
N MET A 41 31.57 -5.26 66.54
CA MET A 41 30.70 -5.39 67.72
C MET A 41 30.41 -6.85 68.09
N SER A 42 30.28 -7.74 67.10
CA SER A 42 30.11 -9.19 67.33
C SER A 42 31.36 -9.82 67.96
N ASP A 43 32.55 -9.44 67.48
CA ASP A 43 33.82 -9.96 68.00
C ASP A 43 34.08 -9.47 69.44
N ASP A 44 33.62 -8.27 69.79
CA ASP A 44 33.69 -7.74 71.16
C ASP A 44 32.64 -8.36 72.11
N GLU A 45 31.44 -8.70 71.62
CA GLU A 45 30.47 -9.52 72.37
C GLU A 45 31.03 -10.93 72.68
N GLU A 46 31.73 -11.55 71.72
CA GLU A 46 32.34 -12.87 71.90
C GLU A 46 33.44 -12.85 72.97
N LYS A 47 34.27 -11.80 73.01
CA LYS A 47 35.28 -11.59 74.07
C LYS A 47 34.69 -11.38 75.46
N MET A 48 33.55 -10.69 75.54
CA MET A 48 32.84 -10.46 76.81
C MET A 48 32.04 -11.68 77.28
N SER A 49 31.89 -12.70 76.43
CA SER A 49 31.17 -13.96 76.70
C SER A 49 32.08 -15.09 77.22
N VAL A 50 33.41 -15.00 77.12
CA VAL A 50 34.36 -16.09 77.50
C VAL A 50 34.51 -16.30 79.03
N GLY A 51 33.64 -15.73 79.85
CA GLY A 51 33.67 -15.80 81.31
C GLY A 51 32.77 -16.87 81.94
N SER A 52 32.52 -18.02 81.31
CA SER A 52 31.93 -19.21 81.99
C SER A 52 32.06 -20.48 81.14
N ARG A 53 33.19 -21.18 81.27
CA ARG A 53 33.34 -22.57 80.80
C ARG A 53 32.95 -23.54 81.92
N GLY A 54 31.94 -24.36 81.71
CA GLY A 54 31.60 -25.44 82.62
C GLY A 54 30.55 -26.43 82.11
N SER A 55 31.02 -27.49 81.47
CA SER A 55 30.47 -28.86 81.56
C SER A 55 29.57 -29.42 80.45
N LEU A 56 30.03 -30.60 79.99
CA LEU A 56 29.35 -31.75 79.40
C LEU A 56 29.08 -31.82 77.88
N ARG A 57 29.94 -32.62 77.22
CA ARG A 57 29.70 -33.38 75.99
C ARG A 57 28.43 -34.24 76.10
N VAL A 58 27.71 -34.42 75.00
CA VAL A 58 27.23 -35.72 74.48
C VAL A 58 26.85 -35.56 72.99
N GLU A 59 27.08 -36.66 72.28
CA GLU A 59 27.14 -36.98 70.85
C GLU A 59 25.97 -36.64 69.91
N ASP A 60 26.33 -36.74 68.62
CA ASP A 60 25.60 -36.53 67.36
C ASP A 60 24.21 -37.21 67.22
N ARG A 61 23.27 -36.48 66.57
CA ARG A 61 22.50 -36.96 65.39
C ARG A 61 21.53 -35.88 64.84
N PRO A 62 21.36 -35.76 63.50
CA PRO A 62 20.37 -34.87 62.89
C PRO A 62 19.06 -35.60 62.54
N ASP A 63 17.96 -34.86 62.63
CA ASP A 63 16.70 -34.98 61.86
C ASP A 63 15.47 -34.71 62.75
N ARG A 64 14.88 -33.52 62.58
CA ARG A 64 13.43 -33.35 62.38
C ARG A 64 13.06 -31.88 62.20
N ASP A 65 12.51 -31.58 61.02
CA ASP A 65 11.54 -30.52 60.78
C ASP A 65 10.49 -30.49 61.89
N LEU A 66 10.09 -29.32 62.38
CA LEU A 66 8.75 -29.07 62.95
C LEU A 66 8.53 -27.57 63.26
N LEU A 67 7.69 -26.98 62.41
CA LEU A 67 6.68 -25.93 62.65
C LEU A 67 7.04 -24.70 63.50
N ASP A 68 7.21 -23.61 62.75
CA ASP A 68 6.95 -22.21 63.09
C ASP A 68 5.63 -22.01 63.87
N LYS A 69 5.76 -21.57 65.12
CA LYS A 69 4.70 -20.92 65.91
C LYS A 69 5.27 -19.66 66.54
N GLY A 70 5.22 -18.56 65.80
CA GLY A 70 5.45 -17.21 66.30
C GLY A 70 4.38 -16.77 67.31
N SER A 71 4.70 -16.89 68.58
CA SER A 71 4.05 -16.19 69.70
C SER A 71 4.52 -14.72 69.70
N ARG A 72 3.60 -13.77 69.58
CA ARG A 72 3.88 -12.33 69.80
C ARG A 72 2.97 -11.82 70.91
N THR A 73 3.47 -11.80 72.13
CA THR A 73 3.02 -10.90 73.20
C THR A 73 4.08 -9.81 73.35
N ALA A 74 3.78 -8.60 72.90
CA ALA A 74 4.59 -7.43 73.22
C ALA A 74 4.00 -6.77 74.47
N SER A 75 4.71 -6.90 75.59
CA SER A 75 4.51 -6.11 76.80
C SER A 75 5.01 -4.69 76.56
N THR A 76 4.17 -3.71 76.87
CA THR A 76 4.55 -2.31 77.05
C THR A 76 4.82 -2.04 78.52
N LEU A 77 5.92 -1.32 78.76
CA LEU A 77 6.54 -1.05 80.06
C LEU A 77 5.70 -0.12 80.94
N SER A 78 5.79 -0.36 82.25
CA SER A 78 5.29 0.52 83.33
C SER A 78 6.10 1.80 83.46
N ALA A 79 5.42 2.89 83.82
CA ALA A 79 6.01 4.13 84.36
C ALA A 79 5.56 4.32 85.82
N ALA A 80 6.48 4.86 86.61
CA ALA A 80 6.53 4.88 88.07
C ALA A 80 5.43 5.69 88.79
N THR A 81 5.10 5.28 90.02
CA THR A 81 4.87 6.21 91.13
C THR A 81 5.34 5.54 92.43
N LEU A 82 6.41 6.10 93.00
CA LEU A 82 6.98 5.77 94.31
C LEU A 82 6.21 6.55 95.39
N ALA A 83 5.72 5.86 96.42
CA ALA A 83 5.28 6.48 97.66
C ALA A 83 5.60 5.59 98.87
N SER A 84 6.71 5.94 99.52
CA SER A 84 6.84 6.07 100.97
C SER A 84 6.28 4.96 101.87
N LEU A 85 7.14 4.03 102.28
CA LEU A 85 7.02 3.29 103.55
C LEU A 85 8.28 3.54 104.37
N GLY A 86 8.17 4.45 105.32
CA GLY A 86 9.15 4.67 106.38
C GLY A 86 8.42 4.77 107.71
N GLY A 87 8.96 4.12 108.74
CA GLY A 87 8.64 4.46 110.13
C GLY A 87 8.29 3.30 111.06
N ALA A 88 9.33 2.60 111.50
CA ALA A 88 9.57 2.07 112.85
C ALA A 88 8.39 1.53 113.69
N SER A 89 8.53 0.28 114.14
CA SER A 89 8.22 -0.03 115.54
C SER A 89 9.12 -1.14 116.08
N SER A 90 9.99 -0.71 116.98
CA SER A 90 10.91 -1.48 117.82
C SER A 90 10.18 -2.06 119.03
N ARG A 91 10.57 -3.27 119.44
CA ARG A 91 10.67 -3.81 120.81
C ARG A 91 11.17 -5.26 120.69
N ARG A 92 12.38 -5.68 121.10
CA ARG A 92 13.04 -5.70 122.43
C ARG A 92 13.32 -7.18 122.75
N GLY A 93 14.57 -7.60 122.92
CA GLY A 93 14.88 -8.94 123.46
C GLY A 93 16.30 -9.43 123.21
N SER A 94 17.13 -9.38 124.25
CA SER A 94 18.54 -9.80 124.34
C SER A 94 18.86 -11.21 123.84
N CYS A 95 20.00 -11.35 123.15
CA CYS A 95 21.04 -12.34 123.46
C CYS A 95 22.31 -12.09 122.63
N ASP A 96 23.43 -11.84 123.31
CA ASP A 96 24.76 -11.62 122.72
C ASP A 96 25.33 -12.92 122.15
N THR A 97 24.82 -13.37 120.98
CA THR A 97 25.52 -14.25 120.00
C THR A 97 24.83 -14.30 118.62
N SER A 98 23.67 -13.67 118.40
CA SER A 98 22.91 -13.70 117.13
C SER A 98 23.10 -12.48 116.19
N VAL A 99 23.60 -11.35 116.70
CA VAL A 99 23.77 -10.10 115.93
C VAL A 99 24.81 -10.24 114.81
N SER A 100 25.85 -11.06 114.99
CA SER A 100 26.86 -11.27 113.94
C SER A 100 26.30 -12.06 112.76
N VAL A 101 25.40 -13.02 113.01
CA VAL A 101 24.84 -13.87 111.95
C VAL A 101 23.78 -13.11 111.15
N GLU A 102 22.96 -12.28 111.79
CA GLU A 102 21.94 -11.45 111.12
C GLU A 102 22.56 -10.29 110.32
N THR A 103 23.61 -9.65 110.85
CA THR A 103 24.35 -8.61 110.11
C THR A 103 25.14 -9.23 108.94
N GLU A 104 25.72 -10.41 109.11
CA GLU A 104 26.40 -11.15 108.03
C GLU A 104 25.43 -11.63 106.94
N ALA A 105 24.23 -12.08 107.31
CA ALA A 105 23.17 -12.42 106.36
C ALA A 105 22.67 -11.18 105.59
N SER A 106 22.44 -10.06 106.27
CA SER A 106 22.04 -8.79 105.62
C SER A 106 23.11 -8.25 104.67
N ILE A 107 24.39 -8.36 105.03
CA ILE A 107 25.50 -7.99 104.13
C ILE A 107 25.52 -8.90 102.90
N ARG A 108 25.23 -10.19 103.06
CA ARG A 108 25.12 -11.15 101.96
C ARG A 108 23.96 -10.80 101.02
N ASP A 109 22.78 -10.51 101.56
CA ASP A 109 21.61 -10.10 100.75
C ASP A 109 21.83 -8.77 100.01
N ILE A 110 22.52 -7.81 100.64
CA ILE A 110 22.90 -6.54 99.98
C ILE A 110 23.92 -6.81 98.87
N LYS A 111 24.86 -7.74 99.07
CA LYS A 111 25.83 -8.13 98.03
C LYS A 111 25.15 -8.86 96.87
N ASP A 112 24.21 -9.75 97.15
CA ASP A 112 23.47 -10.49 96.14
C ASP A 112 22.52 -9.57 95.36
N SER A 113 21.85 -8.62 96.04
CA SER A 113 21.03 -7.61 95.37
C SER A 113 21.85 -6.62 94.55
N LEU A 114 23.06 -6.26 95.01
CA LEU A 114 24.00 -5.46 94.23
C LEU A 114 24.42 -6.22 92.96
N GLN A 115 24.80 -7.50 93.08
CA GLN A 115 25.13 -8.34 91.93
C GLN A 115 23.94 -8.49 90.97
N GLU A 116 22.73 -8.64 91.47
CA GLU A 116 21.52 -8.73 90.65
C GLU A 116 21.25 -7.41 89.90
N VAL A 117 21.43 -6.25 90.54
CA VAL A 117 21.32 -4.95 89.88
C VAL A 117 22.43 -4.73 88.85
N GLU A 118 23.66 -5.14 89.15
CA GLU A 118 24.79 -5.11 88.21
C GLU A 118 24.53 -5.99 86.97
N GLU A 119 23.96 -7.18 87.15
CA GLU A 119 23.57 -8.05 86.05
C GLU A 119 22.43 -7.49 85.21
N ARG A 120 21.41 -6.90 85.83
CA ARG A 120 20.32 -6.22 85.12
C ARG A 120 20.84 -5.02 84.33
N TYR A 121 21.76 -4.23 84.90
CA TYR A 121 22.38 -3.11 84.21
C TYR A 121 23.20 -3.58 83.01
N ARG A 122 23.99 -4.66 83.16
CA ARG A 122 24.75 -5.26 82.06
C ARG A 122 23.82 -5.72 80.93
N LYS A 123 22.73 -6.42 81.25
CA LYS A 123 21.71 -6.84 80.26
C LYS A 123 21.06 -5.65 79.56
N ALA A 124 20.73 -4.59 80.30
CA ALA A 124 20.16 -3.37 79.74
C ALA A 124 21.15 -2.65 78.80
N MET A 125 22.44 -2.63 79.14
CA MET A 125 23.48 -2.04 78.29
C MET A 125 23.67 -2.83 76.99
N VAL A 126 23.73 -4.16 77.04
CA VAL A 126 23.79 -5.01 75.85
C VAL A 126 22.54 -4.81 74.98
N SER A 127 21.34 -4.80 75.58
CA SER A 127 20.10 -4.55 74.85
C SER A 127 20.05 -3.15 74.23
N ASN A 128 20.55 -2.12 74.92
CA ASN A 128 20.61 -0.76 74.38
C ASN A 128 21.59 -0.65 73.20
N ALA A 129 22.75 -1.32 73.28
CA ALA A 129 23.69 -1.42 72.16
C ALA A 129 23.05 -2.12 70.95
N GLN A 130 22.32 -3.22 71.17
CA GLN A 130 21.58 -3.92 70.11
C GLN A 130 20.51 -3.05 69.47
N LEU A 131 19.73 -2.32 70.27
CA LEU A 131 18.72 -1.38 69.77
C LEU A 131 19.35 -0.23 68.98
N GLN A 132 20.50 0.28 69.40
CA GLN A 132 21.22 1.32 68.68
C GLN A 132 21.75 0.80 67.33
N ASN A 133 22.23 -0.45 67.28
CA ASN A 133 22.64 -1.09 66.02
C ASN A 133 21.46 -1.31 65.08
N GLN A 134 20.32 -1.80 65.58
CA GLN A 134 19.10 -1.94 64.81
C GLN A 134 18.61 -0.59 64.28
N LYS A 135 18.65 0.47 65.11
CA LYS A 135 18.31 1.83 64.71
C LYS A 135 19.23 2.31 63.59
N SER A 136 20.55 2.13 63.70
CA SER A 136 21.50 2.51 62.65
C SER A 136 21.27 1.75 61.34
N SER A 137 21.00 0.45 61.42
CA SER A 137 20.64 -0.38 60.25
C SER A 137 19.35 0.10 59.57
N MET A 138 18.30 0.36 60.35
CA MET A 138 17.02 0.86 59.84
C MET A 138 17.14 2.27 59.24
N MET A 139 17.93 3.16 59.86
CA MET A 139 18.20 4.48 59.30
C MET A 139 18.88 4.38 57.93
N PHE A 140 19.82 3.46 57.78
CA PHE A 140 20.48 3.22 56.51
C PHE A 140 19.53 2.67 55.44
N GLN A 141 18.68 1.70 55.79
CA GLN A 141 17.66 1.20 54.86
C GLN A 141 16.72 2.30 54.38
N VAL A 142 16.30 3.21 55.28
CA VAL A 142 15.48 4.37 54.91
C VAL A 142 16.21 5.32 53.98
N GLU A 143 17.51 5.56 54.17
CA GLU A 143 18.31 6.40 53.28
C GLU A 143 18.45 5.78 51.88
N ASN A 144 18.73 4.47 51.79
CA ASN A 144 18.76 3.76 50.52
C ASN A 144 17.43 3.84 49.77
N LEU A 145 16.33 3.56 50.45
CA LEU A 145 14.99 3.61 49.83
C LEU A 145 14.63 5.02 49.36
N LYS A 146 15.04 6.07 50.08
CA LYS A 146 14.84 7.46 49.63
C LYS A 146 15.62 7.76 48.37
N GLU A 147 16.85 7.27 48.29
CA GLU A 147 17.68 7.47 47.12
C GLU A 147 17.17 6.68 45.90
N GLU A 148 16.75 5.42 46.10
CA GLU A 148 16.07 4.63 45.07
C GLU A 148 14.77 5.29 44.59
N LEU A 149 13.96 5.82 45.51
CA LEU A 149 12.76 6.60 45.16
C LEU A 149 13.12 7.82 44.30
N SER A 150 14.18 8.55 44.66
CA SER A 150 14.64 9.70 43.88
C SER A 150 15.11 9.30 42.48
N ASP A 151 15.78 8.16 42.33
CA ASP A 151 16.23 7.66 41.03
C ASP A 151 15.00 7.26 40.16
N MET A 152 14.02 6.57 40.75
CA MET A 152 12.76 6.21 40.08
C MET A 152 11.92 7.43 39.67
N GLU A 153 11.89 8.49 40.49
CA GLU A 153 11.22 9.74 40.16
C GLU A 153 11.86 10.42 38.95
N GLU A 154 13.19 10.43 38.88
CA GLU A 154 13.94 11.00 37.76
C GLU A 154 13.66 10.25 36.46
N GLU A 155 13.67 8.92 36.48
CA GLU A 155 13.31 8.08 35.34
C GLU A 155 11.87 8.32 34.88
N LEU A 156 10.92 8.47 35.80
CA LEU A 156 9.54 8.79 35.48
C LEU A 156 9.42 10.15 34.77
N TRP A 157 10.20 11.15 35.21
CA TRP A 157 10.24 12.47 34.56
C TRP A 157 10.86 12.41 33.16
N GLU A 158 11.92 11.63 32.98
CA GLU A 158 12.56 11.39 31.68
C GLU A 158 11.59 10.71 30.71
N GLU A 159 10.89 9.67 31.15
CA GLU A 159 9.93 8.94 30.31
C GLU A 159 8.73 9.82 29.95
N LYS A 160 8.23 10.63 30.89
CA LYS A 160 7.17 11.61 30.59
C LYS A 160 7.61 12.62 29.52
N ARG A 161 8.84 13.12 29.59
CA ARG A 161 9.41 14.03 28.59
C ARG A 161 9.54 13.34 27.23
N ARG A 162 10.11 12.13 27.20
CA ARG A 162 10.25 11.33 25.98
C ARG A 162 8.90 11.08 25.30
N ARG A 163 7.89 10.68 26.09
CA ARG A 163 6.52 10.50 25.61
C ARG A 163 5.93 11.79 25.02
N GLN A 164 6.19 12.93 25.65
CA GLN A 164 5.73 14.23 25.14
C GLN A 164 6.38 14.60 23.81
N ASP A 165 7.69 14.37 23.67
CA ASP A 165 8.40 14.68 22.43
C ASP A 165 8.00 13.73 21.29
N ASN A 166 7.81 12.43 21.57
CA ASN A 166 7.24 11.48 20.62
C ASN A 166 5.82 11.87 20.18
N ASN A 167 5.00 12.40 21.09
CA ASN A 167 3.65 12.87 20.76
C ASN A 167 3.70 14.07 19.80
N LYS A 168 4.57 15.06 20.05
CA LYS A 168 4.78 16.19 19.12
C LYS A 168 5.24 15.71 17.75
N GLU A 169 6.10 14.71 17.69
CA GLU A 169 6.57 14.14 16.43
C GLU A 169 5.45 13.40 15.69
N LEU A 170 4.64 12.62 16.40
CA LEU A 170 3.45 11.99 15.83
C LEU A 170 2.47 13.03 15.25
N GLU A 171 2.27 14.17 15.92
CA GLU A 171 1.44 15.26 15.41
C GLU A 171 2.01 15.88 14.13
N ARG A 172 3.32 16.10 14.06
CA ARG A 172 3.98 16.56 12.82
C ARG A 172 3.79 15.57 11.68
N GLN A 173 3.96 14.28 11.95
CA GLN A 173 3.75 13.24 10.96
C GLN A 173 2.30 13.18 10.48
N ARG A 174 1.32 13.32 11.40
CA ARG A 174 -0.11 13.40 11.04
C ARG A 174 -0.40 14.58 10.11
N GLN A 175 0.17 15.75 10.40
CA GLN A 175 0.03 16.93 9.54
C GLN A 175 0.65 16.69 8.16
N ALA A 176 1.86 16.10 8.09
CA ALA A 176 2.51 15.76 6.83
C ALA A 176 1.68 14.77 6.00
N VAL A 177 1.14 13.71 6.62
CA VAL A 177 0.26 12.75 5.96
C VAL A 177 -1.02 13.43 5.47
N SER A 178 -1.63 14.31 6.26
CA SER A 178 -2.82 15.06 5.85
C SER A 178 -2.58 15.92 4.61
N VAL A 179 -1.44 16.60 4.53
CA VAL A 179 -1.04 17.38 3.35
C VAL A 179 -0.83 16.48 2.13
N LEU A 180 -0.12 15.37 2.29
CA LEU A 180 0.10 14.41 1.20
C LEU A 180 -1.22 13.81 0.69
N GLN A 181 -2.15 13.48 1.58
CA GLN A 181 -3.49 13.02 1.19
C GLN A 181 -4.28 14.06 0.41
N PHE A 182 -4.18 15.34 0.80
CA PHE A 182 -4.81 16.43 0.04
C PHE A 182 -4.20 16.55 -1.36
N GLN A 183 -2.87 16.55 -1.47
CA GLN A 183 -2.17 16.60 -2.75
C GLN A 183 -2.50 15.39 -3.63
N PHE A 184 -2.59 14.19 -3.04
CA PHE A 184 -2.95 12.98 -3.77
C PHE A 184 -4.36 13.09 -4.37
N ARG A 185 -5.36 13.52 -3.56
CA ARG A 185 -6.73 13.74 -4.05
C ARG A 185 -6.78 14.76 -5.19
N GLU A 186 -6.04 15.87 -5.06
CA GLU A 186 -5.95 16.86 -6.14
C GLU A 186 -5.39 16.23 -7.43
N ARG A 187 -4.32 15.43 -7.33
CA ARG A 187 -3.73 14.75 -8.48
C ARG A 187 -4.66 13.72 -9.10
N GLU A 188 -5.37 12.93 -8.29
CA GLU A 188 -6.41 12.01 -8.77
C GLU A 188 -7.51 12.74 -9.54
N GLU A 189 -7.98 13.89 -9.06
CA GLU A 189 -8.97 14.67 -9.78
C GLU A 189 -8.43 15.25 -11.09
N THR A 190 -7.19 15.74 -11.11
CA THR A 190 -6.57 16.22 -12.36
C THR A 190 -6.42 15.09 -13.39
N LEU A 191 -6.05 13.89 -12.94
CA LEU A 191 -5.98 12.71 -13.80
C LEU A 191 -7.36 12.35 -14.34
N ARG A 192 -8.38 12.28 -13.49
CA ARG A 192 -9.76 12.00 -13.89
C ARG A 192 -10.28 13.00 -14.93
N ARG A 193 -9.97 14.30 -14.78
CA ARG A 193 -10.31 15.33 -15.78
C ARG A 193 -9.58 15.08 -17.11
N SER A 194 -8.31 14.71 -17.07
CA SER A 194 -7.54 14.41 -18.29
C SER A 194 -8.04 13.16 -19.02
N GLU A 195 -8.43 12.11 -18.28
CA GLU A 195 -9.02 10.89 -18.83
C GLU A 195 -10.37 11.19 -19.51
N ALA A 196 -11.22 12.01 -18.89
CA ALA A 196 -12.48 12.45 -19.48
C ALA A 196 -12.27 13.21 -20.81
N LEU A 197 -11.29 14.13 -20.86
CA LEU A 197 -10.94 14.84 -22.09
C LEU A 197 -10.41 13.89 -23.17
N LEU A 198 -9.62 12.87 -22.80
CA LEU A 198 -9.14 11.85 -23.75
C LEU A 198 -10.29 11.03 -24.33
N THR A 199 -11.29 10.68 -23.52
CA THR A 199 -12.50 10.00 -24.01
C THR A 199 -13.29 10.89 -24.98
N GLU A 200 -13.49 12.16 -24.65
CA GLU A 200 -14.18 13.12 -25.52
C GLU A 200 -13.45 13.30 -26.86
N VAL A 201 -12.12 13.46 -26.84
CA VAL A 201 -11.31 13.55 -28.07
C VAL A 201 -11.43 12.28 -28.92
N SER A 202 -11.51 11.11 -28.29
CA SER A 202 -11.66 9.84 -29.00
C SER A 202 -13.03 9.74 -29.69
N GLU A 203 -14.10 10.15 -29.00
CA GLU A 203 -15.45 10.23 -29.58
C GLU A 203 -15.52 11.24 -30.74
N LEU A 204 -14.93 12.42 -30.57
CA LEU A 204 -14.88 13.45 -31.62
C LEU A 204 -14.13 12.95 -32.86
N ARG A 205 -13.03 12.20 -32.69
CA ARG A 205 -12.31 11.58 -33.81
C ARG A 205 -13.16 10.54 -34.53
N LEU A 206 -13.94 9.75 -33.79
CA LEU A 206 -14.83 8.77 -34.40
C LEU A 206 -15.93 9.44 -35.22
N ARG A 207 -16.56 10.49 -34.67
CA ARG A 207 -17.57 11.30 -35.39
C ARG A 207 -16.98 11.96 -36.63
N SER A 208 -15.83 12.62 -36.49
CA SER A 208 -15.13 13.24 -37.63
C SER A 208 -14.79 12.24 -38.72
N SER A 209 -14.40 11.01 -38.38
CA SER A 209 -14.18 9.95 -39.37
C SER A 209 -15.48 9.50 -40.05
N SER A 210 -16.62 9.54 -39.36
CA SER A 210 -17.93 9.25 -39.96
C SER A 210 -18.33 10.34 -40.93
N ASP A 211 -18.26 11.60 -40.50
CA ASP A 211 -18.59 12.76 -41.33
C ASP A 211 -17.68 12.83 -42.56
N SER A 212 -16.39 12.50 -42.42
CA SER A 212 -15.45 12.45 -43.54
C SER A 212 -15.82 11.38 -44.58
N LYS A 213 -16.41 10.25 -44.16
CA LYS A 213 -16.90 9.21 -45.08
C LYS A 213 -18.14 9.70 -45.81
N GLU A 214 -19.10 10.26 -45.09
CA GLU A 214 -20.32 10.83 -45.68
C GLU A 214 -19.99 11.92 -46.71
N VAL A 215 -19.01 12.80 -46.41
CA VAL A 215 -18.53 13.80 -47.36
C VAL A 215 -17.95 13.14 -48.62
N SER A 216 -17.19 12.06 -48.48
CA SER A 216 -16.61 11.35 -49.63
C SER A 216 -17.68 10.69 -50.50
N ASP A 217 -18.68 10.05 -49.88
CA ASP A 217 -19.80 9.43 -50.58
C ASP A 217 -20.64 10.49 -51.33
N LEU A 218 -20.93 11.62 -50.69
CA LEU A 218 -21.63 12.74 -51.32
C LEU A 218 -20.83 13.36 -52.48
N GLN A 219 -19.50 13.46 -52.34
CA GLN A 219 -18.63 13.92 -53.42
C GLN A 219 -18.69 12.98 -54.64
N GLU A 220 -18.71 11.67 -54.43
CA GLU A 220 -18.86 10.70 -55.52
C GLU A 220 -20.21 10.87 -56.24
N VAL A 221 -21.30 11.05 -55.49
CA VAL A 221 -22.63 11.31 -56.05
C VAL A 221 -22.66 12.61 -56.85
N LEU A 222 -22.04 13.67 -56.35
CA LEU A 222 -21.95 14.95 -57.07
C LEU A 222 -21.17 14.80 -58.37
N GLN A 223 -20.01 14.13 -58.35
CA GLN A 223 -19.23 13.87 -59.56
C GLN A 223 -20.05 13.12 -60.63
N TRP A 224 -20.83 12.11 -60.21
CA TRP A 224 -21.71 11.40 -61.14
C TRP A 224 -22.79 12.32 -61.73
N LYS A 225 -23.40 13.19 -60.91
CA LYS A 225 -24.39 14.17 -61.38
C LYS A 225 -23.79 15.18 -62.35
N ASP A 226 -22.59 15.69 -62.09
CA ASP A 226 -21.90 16.64 -62.98
C ASP A 226 -21.57 16.01 -64.34
N GLN A 227 -21.14 14.74 -64.34
CA GLN A 227 -20.95 13.99 -65.58
C GLN A 227 -22.25 13.82 -66.36
N LYS A 228 -23.36 13.53 -65.66
CA LYS A 228 -24.69 13.40 -66.28
C LYS A 228 -25.18 14.73 -66.85
N ILE A 229 -25.04 15.82 -66.11
CA ILE A 229 -25.38 17.18 -66.57
C ILE A 229 -24.58 17.51 -67.83
N SER A 230 -23.25 17.31 -67.80
CA SER A 230 -22.39 17.55 -68.97
C SER A 230 -22.80 16.72 -70.20
N ALA A 231 -23.27 15.49 -70.01
CA ALA A 231 -23.78 14.67 -71.11
C ALA A 231 -25.10 15.22 -71.69
N LEU A 232 -26.02 15.67 -70.83
CA LEU A 232 -27.29 16.27 -71.24
C LEU A 232 -27.07 17.61 -71.94
N GLU A 233 -26.16 18.46 -71.46
CA GLU A 233 -25.82 19.73 -72.10
C GLU A 233 -25.32 19.53 -73.54
N ARG A 234 -24.43 18.56 -73.78
CA ARG A 234 -24.01 18.19 -75.14
C ARG A 234 -25.17 17.71 -76.00
N GLN A 235 -26.12 16.96 -75.43
CA GLN A 235 -27.30 16.50 -76.15
C GLN A 235 -28.22 17.67 -76.56
N ILE A 236 -28.39 18.67 -75.68
CA ILE A 236 -29.14 19.88 -75.96
C ILE A 236 -28.48 20.66 -77.11
N GLU A 237 -27.16 20.84 -77.07
CA GLU A 237 -26.41 21.51 -78.13
C GLU A 237 -26.59 20.82 -79.49
N ILE A 238 -26.51 19.49 -79.54
CA ILE A 238 -26.78 18.71 -80.75
C ILE A 238 -28.23 18.92 -81.23
N SER A 239 -29.20 18.86 -80.32
CA SER A 239 -30.62 19.09 -80.64
C SER A 239 -30.86 20.48 -81.23
N ASP A 240 -30.22 21.51 -80.67
CA ASP A 240 -30.31 22.88 -81.17
C ASP A 240 -29.69 23.01 -82.57
N ILE A 241 -28.56 22.36 -82.85
CA ILE A 241 -27.95 22.31 -84.20
C ILE A 241 -28.93 21.68 -85.20
N VAL A 242 -29.50 20.52 -84.88
CA VAL A 242 -30.47 19.83 -85.73
C VAL A 242 -31.70 20.70 -85.98
N ARG A 243 -32.18 21.42 -84.94
CA ARG A 243 -33.32 22.35 -85.06
C ARG A 243 -33.00 23.48 -86.04
N ILE A 244 -31.82 24.09 -85.93
CA ILE A 244 -31.37 25.16 -86.83
C ILE A 244 -31.26 24.65 -88.27
N GLU A 245 -30.69 23.47 -88.51
CA GLU A 245 -30.59 22.88 -89.84
C GLU A 245 -31.97 22.56 -90.45
N ARG A 246 -32.87 21.97 -89.67
CA ARG A 246 -34.26 21.73 -90.07
C ARG A 246 -34.94 23.02 -90.50
N ASP A 247 -34.79 24.09 -89.73
CA ASP A 247 -35.44 25.38 -90.01
C ASP A 247 -34.84 26.01 -91.28
N ARG A 248 -33.52 25.96 -91.47
CA ARG A 248 -32.87 26.37 -92.73
C ARG A 248 -33.37 25.58 -93.94
N LEU A 249 -33.52 24.26 -93.81
CA LEU A 249 -34.05 23.40 -94.89
C LEU A 249 -35.52 23.72 -95.18
N ARG A 250 -36.34 24.00 -94.16
CA ARG A 250 -37.73 24.43 -94.33
C ARG A 250 -37.81 25.76 -95.07
N ASP A 251 -36.96 26.73 -94.72
CA ASP A 251 -36.87 28.02 -95.40
C ASP A 251 -36.46 27.85 -96.86
N GLU A 252 -35.46 27.01 -97.15
CA GLU A 252 -35.02 26.71 -98.51
C GLU A 252 -36.11 26.03 -99.35
N VAL A 253 -36.85 25.06 -98.77
CA VAL A 253 -38.00 24.44 -99.43
C VAL A 253 -39.10 25.47 -99.72
N ALA A 254 -39.39 26.38 -98.79
CA ALA A 254 -40.37 27.45 -99.01
C ALA A 254 -39.94 28.36 -100.17
N ARG A 255 -38.67 28.76 -100.18
CA ARG A 255 -38.07 29.59 -101.22
C ARG A 255 -38.09 28.91 -102.60
N GLN A 256 -37.82 27.61 -102.66
CA GLN A 256 -37.92 26.80 -103.88
C GLN A 256 -39.38 26.67 -104.37
N ARG A 257 -40.34 26.46 -103.46
CA ARG A 257 -41.77 26.46 -103.82
C ARG A 257 -42.20 27.80 -104.40
N ASP A 258 -41.77 28.91 -103.81
CA ASP A 258 -42.10 30.24 -104.31
C ASP A 258 -41.47 30.51 -105.69
N LEU A 259 -40.23 30.07 -105.91
CA LEU A 259 -39.61 30.12 -107.23
C LEU A 259 -40.38 29.27 -108.27
N LEU A 260 -40.84 28.06 -107.89
CA LEU A 260 -41.67 27.22 -108.75
C LEU A 260 -43.02 27.90 -109.10
N LYS A 261 -43.64 28.58 -108.14
CA LYS A 261 -44.86 29.36 -108.38
C LYS A 261 -44.60 30.49 -109.38
N GLU A 262 -43.49 31.23 -109.26
CA GLU A 262 -43.11 32.27 -110.23
C GLU A 262 -42.92 31.73 -111.65
N HIS A 263 -42.44 30.49 -111.78
CA HIS A 263 -42.23 29.82 -113.06
C HIS A 263 -43.49 29.10 -113.60
N GLY A 264 -44.66 29.31 -112.99
CA GLY A 264 -45.95 28.78 -113.47
C GLY A 264 -46.19 27.30 -113.16
N VAL A 265 -45.39 26.68 -112.28
CA VAL A 265 -45.55 25.29 -111.85
C VAL A 265 -46.27 25.23 -110.51
N VAL A 266 -47.59 24.97 -110.53
CA VAL A 266 -48.39 24.74 -109.33
C VAL A 266 -48.14 23.33 -108.83
N VAL A 267 -47.43 23.20 -107.70
CA VAL A 267 -47.31 21.94 -106.97
C VAL A 267 -48.53 21.79 -106.06
N SER A 268 -49.44 20.87 -106.42
CA SER A 268 -50.61 20.52 -105.59
C SER A 268 -50.17 19.93 -104.23
N PRO A 269 -50.86 20.26 -103.12
CA PRO A 269 -50.48 19.80 -101.79
C PRO A 269 -51.12 18.44 -101.48
N GLU A 270 -50.62 17.36 -102.06
CA GLU A 270 -50.97 16.00 -101.59
C GLU A 270 -49.74 15.11 -101.63
N LEU A 271 -49.24 14.75 -100.44
CA LEU A 271 -48.76 13.43 -100.03
C LEU A 271 -48.42 13.52 -98.52
N PRO A 272 -48.77 12.51 -97.70
CA PRO A 272 -48.77 12.61 -96.25
C PRO A 272 -47.33 12.67 -95.73
N ILE A 273 -46.99 13.79 -95.10
CA ILE A 273 -45.80 13.90 -94.26
C ILE A 273 -46.09 13.10 -92.99
N ASN A 274 -45.50 11.91 -92.94
CA ASN A 274 -45.65 10.97 -91.84
C ASN A 274 -44.97 11.52 -90.58
N GLY A 275 -45.75 11.64 -89.49
CA GLY A 275 -45.23 11.66 -88.14
C GLY A 275 -45.35 12.99 -87.38
N GLU A 276 -46.58 13.44 -87.11
CA GLU A 276 -46.82 14.28 -85.93
C GLU A 276 -48.16 13.90 -85.27
N THR A 277 -48.10 12.96 -84.33
CA THR A 277 -49.03 12.89 -83.19
C THR A 277 -48.24 12.39 -82.00
N GLY A 278 -48.09 13.26 -81.01
CA GLY A 278 -47.68 12.83 -79.69
C GLY A 278 -48.75 11.93 -79.09
N GLN A 279 -48.32 10.84 -78.49
CA GLN A 279 -49.02 10.23 -77.38
C GLN A 279 -48.01 9.54 -76.48
N GLU A 280 -48.19 9.82 -75.19
CA GLU A 280 -47.63 9.13 -74.04
C GLU A 280 -47.73 7.62 -74.24
N ASP A 281 -46.68 6.87 -73.93
CA ASP A 281 -46.81 5.45 -73.57
C ASP A 281 -45.65 5.07 -72.64
N ASP A 282 -45.98 5.02 -71.36
CA ASP A 282 -45.50 3.98 -70.46
C ASP A 282 -46.10 2.66 -70.93
N VAL A 283 -45.29 1.60 -71.05
CA VAL A 283 -45.60 0.18 -70.79
C VAL A 283 -44.47 -0.68 -71.38
N THR A 284 -43.61 -1.10 -70.46
CA THR A 284 -43.31 -2.52 -70.18
C THR A 284 -42.80 -3.41 -71.32
N ALA A 285 -41.50 -3.70 -71.20
CA ALA A 285 -40.86 -5.01 -71.25
C ALA A 285 -41.42 -6.15 -72.12
N ASP A 286 -40.44 -6.81 -72.73
CA ASP A 286 -40.36 -8.26 -72.96
C ASP A 286 -40.87 -8.76 -74.30
N SER A 287 -39.92 -9.15 -75.15
CA SER A 287 -40.04 -10.28 -76.08
C SER A 287 -38.68 -10.57 -76.68
N ALA A 288 -37.87 -11.27 -75.89
CA ALA A 288 -36.73 -12.01 -76.39
C ALA A 288 -37.21 -13.26 -77.18
N SER A 289 -36.48 -13.55 -78.26
CA SER A 289 -36.10 -14.90 -78.69
C SER A 289 -37.11 -15.80 -79.42
N ARG A 290 -36.75 -16.23 -80.64
CA ARG A 290 -36.87 -17.58 -81.27
C ARG A 290 -36.78 -17.43 -82.80
N LEU A 291 -35.65 -17.73 -83.44
CA LEU A 291 -35.13 -19.05 -83.90
C LEU A 291 -35.86 -19.70 -85.09
N ALA A 292 -35.01 -20.20 -86.02
CA ALA A 292 -35.20 -21.19 -87.09
C ALA A 292 -35.81 -20.67 -88.42
N GLU A 293 -35.40 -21.06 -89.63
CA GLU A 293 -34.37 -21.96 -90.17
C GLU A 293 -34.24 -21.71 -91.71
N GLU A 294 -33.10 -22.09 -92.28
CA GLU A 294 -32.62 -22.14 -93.69
C GLU A 294 -33.60 -22.72 -94.76
N PRO A 295 -33.48 -22.48 -96.10
CA PRO A 295 -32.36 -23.04 -96.91
C PRO A 295 -31.85 -22.24 -98.15
N SER A 296 -30.52 -22.27 -98.30
CA SER A 296 -29.71 -22.55 -99.51
C SER A 296 -30.34 -22.39 -100.91
N HIS A 297 -29.71 -21.59 -101.77
CA HIS A 297 -29.32 -21.98 -103.15
C HIS A 297 -28.20 -21.06 -103.67
N GLY A 298 -27.09 -21.69 -104.09
CA GLY A 298 -25.82 -21.04 -104.42
C GLY A 298 -25.71 -20.41 -105.80
N GLY A 299 -24.51 -19.90 -106.07
CA GLY A 299 -24.02 -19.69 -107.44
C GLY A 299 -23.58 -18.28 -107.83
N ARG A 300 -23.48 -17.31 -106.93
CA ARG A 300 -22.77 -16.05 -107.20
C ARG A 300 -21.95 -15.67 -105.97
N VAL A 301 -20.63 -15.68 -106.10
CA VAL A 301 -19.74 -15.17 -105.06
C VAL A 301 -20.18 -13.74 -104.76
N SER A 302 -20.78 -13.53 -103.59
CA SER A 302 -21.29 -12.22 -103.20
C SER A 302 -20.12 -11.25 -103.02
N MET A 303 -20.30 -9.97 -103.31
CA MET A 303 -19.28 -8.95 -103.00
C MET A 303 -18.89 -8.98 -101.51
N LEU A 304 -19.79 -9.44 -100.65
CA LEU A 304 -19.53 -9.73 -99.25
C LEU A 304 -18.60 -10.93 -99.04
N GLU A 305 -18.70 -12.01 -99.84
CA GLU A 305 -17.75 -13.13 -99.78
C GLU A 305 -16.35 -12.72 -100.25
N LEU A 306 -16.24 -11.86 -101.27
CA LEU A 306 -14.93 -11.32 -101.71
C LEU A 306 -14.30 -10.43 -100.62
N ARG A 307 -15.09 -9.58 -99.96
CA ARG A 307 -14.62 -8.79 -98.80
C ARG A 307 -14.27 -9.67 -97.62
N LEU A 308 -15.06 -10.71 -97.36
CA LEU A 308 -14.79 -11.66 -96.29
C LEU A 308 -13.50 -12.44 -96.57
N LYS A 309 -13.28 -12.88 -97.80
CA LYS A 309 -12.05 -13.57 -98.21
C LYS A 309 -10.82 -12.68 -98.05
N LYS A 310 -10.92 -11.41 -98.43
CA LYS A 310 -9.86 -10.42 -98.24
C LYS A 310 -9.56 -10.16 -96.75
N LEU A 311 -10.59 -10.02 -95.92
CA LEU A 311 -10.43 -9.90 -94.46
C LEU A 311 -9.84 -11.17 -93.84
N PHE A 312 -10.16 -12.35 -94.38
CA PHE A 312 -9.56 -13.62 -93.94
C PHE A 312 -8.08 -13.72 -94.33
N GLU A 313 -7.70 -13.28 -95.53
CA GLU A 313 -6.31 -13.19 -95.99
C GLU A 313 -5.51 -12.15 -95.18
N GLU A 314 -6.09 -10.98 -94.90
CA GLU A 314 -5.49 -9.96 -94.03
C GLU A 314 -5.34 -10.46 -92.59
N ARG A 315 -6.36 -11.16 -92.06
CA ARG A 315 -6.30 -11.77 -90.72
C ARG A 315 -5.27 -12.89 -90.65
N GLU A 316 -5.12 -13.73 -91.68
CA GLU A 316 -4.04 -14.72 -91.69
C GLU A 316 -2.66 -14.07 -91.87
N GLY A 317 -2.52 -13.04 -92.71
CA GLY A 317 -1.28 -12.28 -92.81
C GLY A 317 -0.87 -11.65 -91.47
N LEU A 318 -1.82 -11.09 -90.72
CA LEU A 318 -1.58 -10.56 -89.38
C LEU A 318 -1.27 -11.67 -88.36
N ARG A 319 -1.93 -12.84 -88.45
CA ARG A 319 -1.60 -14.00 -87.61
C ARG A 319 -0.21 -14.54 -87.90
N ASP A 320 0.18 -14.61 -89.16
CA ASP A 320 1.51 -15.03 -89.59
C ASP A 320 2.57 -14.04 -89.11
N GLN A 321 2.30 -12.73 -89.17
CA GLN A 321 3.15 -11.70 -88.54
C GLN A 321 3.26 -11.88 -87.03
N VAL A 322 2.16 -12.14 -86.32
CA VAL A 322 2.20 -12.42 -84.87
C VAL A 322 2.99 -13.70 -84.59
N ARG A 323 2.87 -14.72 -85.44
CA ARG A 323 3.62 -15.98 -85.30
C ARG A 323 5.11 -15.76 -85.56
N LEU A 324 5.46 -14.93 -86.54
CA LEU A 324 6.83 -14.54 -86.86
C LEU A 324 7.45 -13.69 -85.74
N LEU A 325 6.74 -12.67 -85.26
CA LEU A 325 7.18 -11.82 -84.14
C LEU A 325 7.31 -12.61 -82.83
N LYS A 326 6.44 -13.59 -82.58
CA LYS A 326 6.61 -14.53 -81.46
C LYS A 326 7.82 -15.43 -81.66
N SER A 327 8.04 -15.95 -82.86
CA SER A 327 9.25 -16.72 -83.21
C SER A 327 10.52 -15.88 -83.01
N GLU A 328 10.51 -14.59 -83.39
CA GLU A 328 11.63 -13.66 -83.18
C GLU A 328 11.83 -13.32 -81.70
N LEU A 329 10.74 -13.23 -80.91
CA LEU A 329 10.80 -13.03 -79.47
C LEU A 329 11.31 -14.27 -78.73
N ASP A 330 10.91 -15.47 -79.17
CA ASP A 330 11.37 -16.75 -78.64
C ASP A 330 12.79 -17.08 -79.10
N GLN A 331 13.19 -16.65 -80.31
CA GLN A 331 14.59 -16.66 -80.73
C GLN A 331 15.42 -15.67 -79.91
N ARG A 332 14.89 -14.48 -79.57
CA ARG A 332 15.56 -13.55 -78.64
C ARG A 332 15.61 -14.05 -77.19
N SER A 333 14.60 -14.81 -76.74
CA SER A 333 14.58 -15.40 -75.39
C SER A 333 15.47 -16.63 -75.28
N SER A 334 15.61 -17.42 -76.36
CA SER A 334 16.50 -18.59 -76.42
C SER A 334 17.93 -18.28 -76.88
N SER A 335 18.16 -17.20 -77.65
CA SER A 335 19.50 -16.65 -77.91
C SER A 335 20.05 -15.85 -76.73
N GLY A 336 19.28 -15.71 -75.65
CA GLY A 336 19.68 -15.07 -74.41
C GLY A 336 20.52 -15.95 -73.47
N SER A 337 21.01 -17.12 -73.93
CA SER A 337 21.84 -18.01 -73.09
C SER A 337 23.28 -18.22 -73.54
N GLU A 338 23.69 -17.77 -74.73
CA GLU A 338 25.11 -17.86 -75.12
C GLU A 338 25.58 -16.61 -75.87
N GLY A 339 26.40 -15.81 -75.19
CA GLY A 339 27.43 -15.02 -75.88
C GLY A 339 27.10 -13.59 -76.30
N LEU A 340 26.58 -12.74 -75.40
CA LEU A 340 26.85 -11.30 -75.48
C LEU A 340 27.17 -10.73 -74.10
N GLN A 341 28.48 -10.64 -73.86
CA GLN A 341 29.03 -9.83 -72.80
C GLN A 341 28.81 -8.34 -73.14
N ASN A 342 28.36 -7.60 -72.12
CA ASN A 342 28.40 -6.14 -71.96
C ASN A 342 27.31 -5.30 -72.63
N GLY A 343 26.26 -5.03 -71.85
CA GLY A 343 25.32 -3.94 -72.05
C GLY A 343 24.32 -3.76 -70.91
N LEU A 344 24.64 -4.18 -69.67
CA LEU A 344 23.87 -3.74 -68.51
C LEU A 344 24.47 -2.41 -68.07
N ASP A 345 23.68 -1.36 -68.15
CA ASP A 345 24.05 -0.02 -67.70
C ASP A 345 24.73 -0.11 -66.31
N PRO A 346 26.00 0.29 -66.17
CA PRO A 346 26.71 0.23 -64.90
C PRO A 346 25.94 0.89 -63.76
N HIS A 347 25.19 1.96 -64.07
CA HIS A 347 24.36 2.67 -63.11
C HIS A 347 23.18 1.81 -62.60
N LEU A 348 22.57 1.00 -63.46
CA LEU A 348 21.48 0.09 -63.08
C LEU A 348 21.97 -1.05 -62.18
N LEU A 349 23.16 -1.58 -62.46
CA LEU A 349 23.82 -2.58 -61.61
C LEU A 349 24.14 -2.04 -60.21
N ASP A 350 24.63 -0.80 -60.14
CA ASP A 350 24.97 -0.17 -58.87
C ASP A 350 23.71 0.18 -58.07
N LEU A 351 22.63 0.66 -58.71
CA LEU A 351 21.33 0.85 -58.07
C LEU A 351 20.76 -0.45 -57.50
N GLN A 352 20.90 -1.56 -58.24
CA GLN A 352 20.47 -2.89 -57.80
C GLN A 352 21.29 -3.39 -56.60
N ARG A 353 22.60 -3.14 -56.59
CA ARG A 353 23.48 -3.47 -55.46
C ARG A 353 23.14 -2.64 -54.22
N ASP A 354 22.89 -1.35 -54.38
CA ASP A 354 22.50 -0.45 -53.29
C ASP A 354 21.13 -0.81 -52.73
N ALA A 355 20.15 -1.12 -53.58
CA ALA A 355 18.86 -1.63 -53.15
C ALA A 355 19.01 -2.95 -52.36
N ASN A 356 19.82 -3.89 -52.85
CA ASN A 356 20.10 -5.14 -52.15
C ASN A 356 20.83 -4.95 -50.81
N ARG A 357 21.74 -3.97 -50.72
CA ARG A 357 22.40 -3.59 -49.48
C ARG A 357 21.39 -3.01 -48.48
N GLN A 358 20.55 -2.07 -48.90
CA GLN A 358 19.49 -1.50 -48.06
C GLN A 358 18.50 -2.57 -47.58
N ILE A 359 18.08 -3.49 -48.45
CA ILE A 359 17.23 -4.63 -48.08
C ILE A 359 17.91 -5.49 -47.01
N SER A 360 19.22 -5.74 -47.15
CA SER A 360 19.97 -6.54 -46.18
C SER A 360 20.09 -5.84 -44.82
N ASP A 361 20.34 -4.53 -44.83
CA ASP A 361 20.39 -3.71 -43.61
C ASP A 361 19.02 -3.65 -42.90
N LEU A 362 17.93 -3.53 -43.66
CA LEU A 362 16.57 -3.56 -43.12
C LEU A 362 16.21 -4.94 -42.56
N LYS A 363 16.59 -6.03 -43.23
CA LYS A 363 16.41 -7.40 -42.72
C LYS A 363 17.18 -7.62 -41.42
N PHE A 364 18.41 -7.14 -41.32
CA PHE A 364 19.19 -7.23 -40.08
C PHE A 364 18.53 -6.47 -38.93
N LYS A 365 18.05 -5.24 -39.20
CA LYS A 365 17.30 -4.45 -38.21
C LYS A 365 16.01 -5.13 -37.78
N LEU A 366 15.28 -5.73 -38.72
CA LEU A 366 14.07 -6.50 -38.43
C LEU A 366 14.37 -7.66 -37.47
N VAL A 367 15.33 -8.52 -37.79
CA VAL A 367 15.74 -9.65 -36.94
C VAL A 367 16.16 -9.17 -35.54
N LYS A 368 16.91 -8.06 -35.46
CA LYS A 368 17.30 -7.48 -34.18
C LYS A 368 16.07 -7.01 -33.37
N SER A 369 15.12 -6.33 -34.02
CA SER A 369 13.89 -5.90 -33.37
C SER A 369 13.00 -7.08 -32.94
N GLU A 370 12.94 -8.16 -33.72
CA GLU A 370 12.23 -9.39 -33.37
C GLU A 370 12.85 -10.05 -32.12
N GLN A 371 14.19 -10.08 -32.03
CA GLN A 371 14.89 -10.56 -30.84
C GLN A 371 14.63 -9.68 -29.60
N GLU A 372 14.55 -8.35 -29.78
CA GLU A 372 14.18 -7.43 -28.70
C GLU A 372 12.73 -7.65 -28.24
N VAL A 373 11.79 -7.86 -29.17
CA VAL A 373 10.39 -8.19 -28.87
C VAL A 373 10.28 -9.45 -28.02
N THR A 374 10.93 -10.55 -28.40
CA THR A 374 10.90 -11.80 -27.62
C THR A 374 11.47 -11.64 -26.21
N THR A 375 12.49 -10.78 -26.05
CA THR A 375 13.07 -10.47 -24.73
C THR A 375 12.10 -9.66 -23.87
N LEU A 376 11.41 -8.69 -24.47
CA LEU A 376 10.39 -7.89 -23.80
C LEU A 376 9.17 -8.75 -23.39
N GLU A 377 8.74 -9.68 -24.24
CA GLU A 377 7.66 -10.63 -23.93
C GLU A 377 7.99 -11.49 -22.71
N GLN A 378 9.21 -12.02 -22.62
CA GLN A 378 9.66 -12.77 -21.44
C GLN A 378 9.66 -11.91 -20.17
N ASN A 379 10.06 -10.64 -20.28
CA ASN A 379 10.00 -9.71 -19.17
C ASN A 379 8.57 -9.43 -18.72
N VAL A 380 7.63 -9.28 -19.65
CA VAL A 380 6.20 -9.11 -19.35
C VAL A 380 5.68 -10.32 -18.57
N ILE A 381 5.93 -11.54 -19.03
CA ILE A 381 5.51 -12.77 -18.33
C ILE A 381 6.05 -12.82 -16.89
N ARG A 382 7.33 -12.45 -16.70
CA ARG A 382 7.94 -12.41 -15.36
C ARG A 382 7.27 -11.36 -14.46
N LEU A 383 6.99 -10.18 -15.00
CA LEU A 383 6.34 -9.09 -14.28
C LEU A 383 4.88 -9.44 -13.95
N ASP A 384 4.14 -10.03 -14.86
CA ASP A 384 2.77 -10.51 -14.63
C ASP A 384 2.75 -11.55 -13.49
N GLY A 385 3.73 -12.46 -13.47
CA GLY A 385 3.90 -13.39 -12.36
C GLY A 385 4.19 -12.70 -11.02
N GLN A 386 4.93 -11.59 -11.01
CA GLN A 386 5.15 -10.78 -9.80
C GLN A 386 3.87 -10.08 -9.36
N VAL A 387 3.15 -9.43 -10.29
CA VAL A 387 1.88 -8.75 -10.02
C VAL A 387 0.87 -9.73 -9.43
N SER A 388 0.74 -10.92 -10.00
CA SER A 388 -0.20 -11.93 -9.51
C SER A 388 0.13 -12.39 -8.08
N ARG A 389 1.42 -12.51 -7.73
CA ARG A 389 1.85 -12.83 -6.36
C ARG A 389 1.57 -11.70 -5.38
N TYR A 390 1.89 -10.45 -5.74
CA TYR A 390 1.64 -9.30 -4.88
C TYR A 390 0.16 -9.05 -4.67
N LYS A 391 -0.66 -9.26 -5.70
CA LYS A 391 -2.12 -9.20 -5.59
C LYS A 391 -2.65 -10.21 -4.58
N GLY A 392 -2.25 -11.48 -4.69
CA GLY A 392 -2.65 -12.51 -3.73
C GLY A 392 -2.16 -12.23 -2.29
N ALA A 393 -0.94 -11.71 -2.14
CA ALA A 393 -0.42 -11.31 -0.84
C ALA A 393 -1.22 -10.14 -0.22
N SER A 394 -1.62 -9.16 -1.03
CA SER A 394 -2.46 -8.03 -0.62
C SER A 394 -3.85 -8.49 -0.18
N GLU A 395 -4.50 -9.33 -0.98
CA GLU A 395 -5.83 -9.89 -0.65
C GLU A 395 -5.80 -10.72 0.65
N ASN A 396 -4.71 -11.46 0.88
CA ASN A 396 -4.54 -12.21 2.13
C ASN A 396 -4.30 -11.29 3.33
N ALA A 397 -3.52 -10.22 3.16
CA ALA A 397 -3.30 -9.22 4.21
C ALA A 397 -4.59 -8.50 4.59
N GLU A 398 -5.43 -8.15 3.62
CA GLU A 398 -6.74 -7.51 3.84
C GLU A 398 -7.66 -8.43 4.66
N LYS A 399 -7.72 -9.73 4.32
CA LYS A 399 -8.49 -10.71 5.10
C LYS A 399 -8.04 -10.79 6.56
N ILE A 400 -6.73 -10.87 6.80
CA ILE A 400 -6.17 -10.92 8.16
C ILE A 400 -6.48 -9.62 8.92
N GLU A 401 -6.39 -8.45 8.26
CA GLU A 401 -6.73 -7.17 8.88
C GLU A 401 -8.18 -7.13 9.35
N ASP A 402 -9.11 -7.63 8.52
CA ASP A 402 -10.53 -7.66 8.86
C ASP A 402 -10.85 -8.63 10.00
N GLU A 403 -10.22 -9.81 10.03
CA GLU A 403 -10.29 -10.73 11.16
C GLU A 403 -9.81 -10.08 12.46
N LEU A 404 -8.65 -9.41 12.42
CA LEU A 404 -8.10 -8.69 13.58
C LEU A 404 -8.98 -7.53 14.03
N LYS A 405 -9.65 -6.82 13.11
CA LYS A 405 -10.65 -5.78 13.47
C LYS A 405 -11.83 -6.39 14.21
N VAL A 406 -12.31 -7.55 13.79
CA VAL A 406 -13.41 -8.27 14.46
C VAL A 406 -12.98 -8.72 15.85
N GLU A 407 -11.81 -9.35 15.99
CA GLU A 407 -11.25 -9.77 17.27
C GLU A 407 -11.04 -8.60 18.22
N LYS A 408 -10.48 -7.48 17.74
CA LYS A 408 -10.32 -6.25 18.52
C LYS A 408 -11.64 -5.77 19.11
N ARG A 409 -12.71 -5.72 18.30
CA ARG A 409 -14.05 -5.33 18.78
C ARG A 409 -14.60 -6.31 19.81
N LYS A 410 -14.31 -7.61 19.66
CA LYS A 410 -14.70 -8.65 20.62
C LYS A 410 -14.00 -8.45 21.95
N LEU A 411 -12.67 -8.36 21.95
CA LEU A 411 -11.86 -8.13 23.14
C LEU A 411 -12.21 -6.80 23.83
N GLN A 412 -12.52 -5.75 23.08
CA GLN A 412 -12.99 -4.49 23.66
C GLN A 412 -14.32 -4.62 24.41
N ARG A 413 -15.25 -5.45 23.89
CA ARG A 413 -16.52 -5.74 24.58
C ARG A 413 -16.27 -6.57 25.83
N GLU A 414 -15.45 -7.60 25.74
CA GLU A 414 -15.10 -8.45 26.89
C GLU A 414 -14.39 -7.65 28.00
N LEU A 415 -13.45 -6.77 27.64
CA LEU A 415 -12.79 -5.86 28.57
C LEU A 415 -13.79 -4.96 29.27
N ARG A 416 -14.76 -4.39 28.55
CA ARG A 416 -15.79 -3.55 29.16
C ARG A 416 -16.64 -4.33 30.15
N CYS A 417 -17.12 -5.52 29.77
CA CYS A 417 -17.86 -6.38 30.69
C CYS A 417 -17.04 -6.77 31.94
N ALA A 418 -15.74 -7.01 31.78
CA ALA A 418 -14.85 -7.33 32.90
C ALA A 418 -14.65 -6.13 33.83
N LEU A 419 -14.52 -4.91 33.30
CA LEU A 419 -14.45 -3.69 34.10
C LEU A 419 -15.74 -3.45 34.88
N ASP A 420 -16.90 -3.58 34.24
CA ASP A 420 -18.20 -3.47 34.92
C ASP A 420 -18.31 -4.47 36.08
N ARG A 421 -17.79 -5.69 35.89
CA ARG A 421 -17.72 -6.74 36.93
C ARG A 421 -16.81 -6.36 38.09
N VAL A 422 -15.68 -5.71 37.82
CA VAL A 422 -14.77 -5.21 38.86
C VAL A 422 -15.46 -4.12 39.68
N ASP A 423 -16.09 -3.15 39.01
CA ASP A 423 -16.82 -2.06 39.68
C ASP A 423 -17.94 -2.61 40.59
N GLU A 424 -18.71 -3.61 40.13
CA GLU A 424 -19.71 -4.31 40.95
C GLU A 424 -19.07 -4.95 42.20
N LEU A 425 -17.93 -5.62 42.05
CA LEU A 425 -17.23 -6.26 43.15
C LEU A 425 -16.63 -5.25 44.13
N GLU A 426 -16.11 -4.12 43.66
CA GLU A 426 -15.60 -3.04 44.49
C GLU A 426 -16.70 -2.41 45.35
N VAL A 427 -17.88 -2.16 44.75
CA VAL A 427 -19.06 -1.67 45.47
C VAL A 427 -19.50 -2.68 46.53
N ASN A 428 -19.60 -3.97 46.18
CA ASN A 428 -19.95 -5.03 47.12
C ASN A 428 -18.94 -5.13 48.28
N ASN A 429 -17.64 -5.05 47.98
CA ASN A 429 -16.59 -5.10 48.99
C ASN A 429 -16.67 -3.87 49.93
N SER A 430 -16.92 -2.68 49.39
CA SER A 430 -17.17 -1.46 50.18
C SER A 430 -18.35 -1.64 51.14
N HIS A 431 -19.46 -2.24 50.68
CA HIS A 431 -20.61 -2.55 51.53
C HIS A 431 -20.27 -3.55 52.63
N LEU A 432 -19.50 -4.60 52.32
CA LEU A 432 -19.06 -5.61 53.28
C LEU A 432 -18.12 -5.01 54.33
N LEU A 433 -17.15 -4.18 53.93
CA LEU A 433 -16.25 -3.46 54.83
C LEU A 433 -17.02 -2.58 55.81
N LYS A 434 -17.97 -1.77 55.31
CA LYS A 434 -18.84 -0.93 56.16
C LYS A 434 -19.63 -1.78 57.18
N ARG A 435 -20.12 -2.95 56.77
CA ARG A 435 -20.87 -3.86 57.66
C ARG A 435 -19.96 -4.51 58.69
N LEU A 436 -18.74 -4.89 58.30
CA LEU A 436 -17.71 -5.40 59.21
C LEU A 436 -17.34 -4.36 60.26
N ASP A 437 -17.13 -3.10 59.87
CA ASP A 437 -16.77 -2.03 60.79
C ASP A 437 -17.88 -1.73 61.80
N LYS A 438 -19.15 -1.78 61.37
CA LYS A 438 -20.30 -1.72 62.29
C LYS A 438 -20.27 -2.87 63.32
N MET A 439 -20.00 -4.10 62.88
CA MET A 439 -19.91 -5.25 63.77
C MET A 439 -18.74 -5.12 64.76
N LYS A 440 -17.58 -4.63 64.30
CA LYS A 440 -16.43 -4.33 65.16
C LYS A 440 -16.77 -3.27 66.21
N ALA A 441 -17.38 -2.16 65.79
CA ALA A 441 -17.80 -1.09 66.69
C ALA A 441 -18.80 -1.58 67.76
N ASN A 442 -19.80 -2.39 67.36
CA ASN A 442 -20.75 -3.00 68.29
C ASN A 442 -20.05 -3.92 69.30
N ARG A 443 -19.09 -4.75 68.84
CA ARG A 443 -18.30 -5.61 69.72
C ARG A 443 -17.47 -4.80 70.71
N SER A 444 -16.83 -3.72 70.26
CA SER A 444 -16.06 -2.81 71.13
C SER A 444 -16.95 -2.13 72.17
N ALA A 445 -18.15 -1.70 71.79
CA ALA A 445 -19.12 -1.10 72.72
C ALA A 445 -19.59 -2.09 73.79
N LEU A 446 -19.85 -3.35 73.41
CA LEU A 446 -20.20 -4.41 74.35
C LEU A 446 -19.07 -4.73 75.33
N LEU A 447 -17.82 -4.78 74.85
CA LEU A 447 -16.64 -5.00 75.70
C LEU A 447 -16.40 -3.86 76.70
N ASN A 448 -16.75 -2.62 76.35
CA ASN A 448 -16.62 -1.48 77.25
C ASN A 448 -17.75 -1.40 78.31
N GLN A 449 -18.79 -2.22 78.20
CA GLN A 449 -19.90 -2.30 79.18
C GLN A 449 -19.75 -3.43 80.20
N GLN A 450 -18.77 -4.32 80.01
CA GLN A 450 -18.34 -5.33 80.98
C GLN A 450 -17.18 -4.80 81.82
#